data_AF-A0A5R9GML1-F1
#
_entry.id   AF-A0A5R9GML1-F1
#
_cell.length_a   1.000
_cell.length_b   1.000
_cell.length_c   1.000
_cell.angle_alpha   90.00
_cell.angle_beta   90.00
_cell.angle_gamma   90.00
#
_symmetry.space_group_name_H-M   'P 1'
#
loop_
_entity.id
_entity.type
_entity.pdbx_description
1 polymer ?
#
loop_
_entity_poly.entity_id
_entity_poly.type
_entity_poly.pdbx_seq_one_letter_code
_entity_poly.pdbx_strand_id
1 'polypeptide(L)'
;MFSNISTGDITLNILLAVGILQLAWFSVMLFRRGVAPATIQHAVLPLLTIWILMWPVYSDSQTLWIGMLTLLLPSMLATLINSRFWQHLQQAWTSKNADVDIKIYKSIQLPPLAHQLLALLIALIWFRNIPEFGLGLALCLCLALPAAYWVDSLGHLTPRLIRLGFPAHPEQTLAGHLALIAISIVMLSWSLHVYHGTEWQPLFLATLITALTASATRALIPGQWFAPASMLSMGFVMWVL
;
A
#
# COMPACT_ATOMS: atom_id res chain seq x y z
N MET A 1 -26.84 -8.86 11.50
CA MET A 1 -26.02 -7.65 11.75
C MET A 1 -25.54 -7.09 10.40
N PHE A 2 -26.50 -6.79 9.51
CA PHE A 2 -26.33 -6.17 8.18
C PHE A 2 -27.57 -5.28 7.92
N SER A 3 -28.04 -4.58 8.95
CA SER A 3 -29.27 -3.81 8.85
C SER A 3 -28.97 -2.50 8.11
N ASN A 4 -29.19 -2.56 6.79
CA ASN A 4 -29.19 -1.50 5.78
C ASN A 4 -27.85 -1.21 5.11
N ILE A 5 -27.35 -2.16 4.31
CA ILE A 5 -26.42 -1.84 3.22
C ILE A 5 -27.15 -0.90 2.26
N SER A 6 -26.63 0.30 2.06
CA SER A 6 -27.25 1.27 1.15
C SER A 6 -27.06 0.85 -0.31
N THR A 7 -27.95 1.26 -1.21
CA THR A 7 -27.75 1.06 -2.66
C THR A 7 -26.44 1.70 -3.13
N GLY A 8 -26.00 2.78 -2.48
CA GLY A 8 -24.70 3.42 -2.72
C GLY A 8 -23.53 2.48 -2.43
N ASP A 9 -23.51 1.84 -1.25
CA ASP A 9 -22.43 0.91 -0.86
C ASP A 9 -22.35 -0.30 -1.78
N ILE A 10 -23.51 -0.82 -2.22
CA ILE A 10 -23.57 -1.92 -3.20
C ILE A 10 -22.95 -1.47 -4.52
N THR A 11 -23.32 -0.29 -5.00
CA THR A 11 -22.82 0.27 -6.26
C THR A 11 -21.31 0.47 -6.20
N LEU A 12 -20.78 1.03 -5.11
CA LEU A 12 -19.34 1.22 -4.91
C LEU A 12 -18.58 -0.12 -4.89
N ASN A 13 -19.10 -1.13 -4.21
CA ASN A 13 -18.48 -2.46 -4.19
C ASN A 13 -18.51 -3.16 -5.56
N ILE A 14 -19.57 -2.99 -6.35
CA ILE A 14 -19.63 -3.53 -7.72
C ILE A 14 -18.60 -2.82 -8.61
N LEU A 15 -18.52 -1.50 -8.55
CA LEU A 15 -17.52 -0.73 -9.31
C LEU A 15 -16.10 -1.15 -8.96
N LEU A 16 -15.82 -1.32 -7.66
CA LEU A 16 -14.56 -1.84 -7.17
C LEU A 16 -14.27 -3.24 -7.73
N ALA A 17 -15.23 -4.16 -7.67
CA ALA A 17 -15.06 -5.52 -8.18
C ALA A 17 -14.70 -5.54 -9.67
N VAL A 18 -15.38 -4.73 -10.48
CA VAL A 18 -15.06 -4.56 -11.90
C VAL A 18 -13.66 -3.98 -12.07
N GLY A 19 -13.30 -2.95 -11.29
CA GLY A 19 -11.97 -2.34 -11.32
C GLY A 19 -10.85 -3.33 -10.97
N ILE A 20 -11.07 -4.20 -9.98
CA ILE A 20 -10.10 -5.23 -9.59
C ILE A 20 -9.93 -6.30 -10.67
N LEU A 21 -11.02 -6.70 -11.32
CA LEU A 21 -10.95 -7.63 -12.46
C LEU A 21 -10.16 -7.01 -13.62
N GLN A 22 -10.41 -5.74 -13.93
CA GLN A 22 -9.63 -4.99 -14.92
C GLN A 22 -8.15 -4.92 -14.54
N LEU A 23 -7.86 -4.60 -13.28
CA LEU A 23 -6.50 -4.53 -12.75
C LEU A 23 -5.76 -5.87 -12.87
N ALA A 24 -6.43 -6.98 -12.52
CA ALA A 24 -5.88 -8.32 -12.68
C ALA A 24 -5.59 -8.63 -14.16
N TRP A 25 -6.52 -8.30 -15.05
CA TRP A 25 -6.35 -8.49 -16.48
C TRP A 25 -5.17 -7.68 -17.05
N PHE A 26 -5.09 -6.39 -16.72
CA PHE A 26 -3.99 -5.52 -17.14
C PHE A 26 -2.65 -5.99 -16.58
N SER A 27 -2.61 -6.44 -15.32
CA SER A 27 -1.38 -6.98 -14.70
C SER A 27 -0.84 -8.17 -15.50
N VAL A 28 -1.71 -9.10 -15.90
CA VAL A 28 -1.33 -10.24 -16.75
C VAL A 28 -0.86 -9.79 -18.13
N MET A 29 -1.54 -8.81 -18.74
CA MET A 29 -1.16 -8.28 -20.05
C MET A 29 0.22 -7.61 -20.02
N LEU A 30 0.51 -6.79 -19.00
CA LEU A 30 1.80 -6.15 -18.83
C LEU A 30 2.91 -7.17 -18.57
N PHE A 31 2.65 -8.17 -17.72
CA PHE A 31 3.60 -9.24 -17.47
C PHE A 31 3.95 -10.02 -18.74
N ARG A 32 2.95 -10.36 -19.56
CA ARG A 32 3.16 -11.03 -20.87
C ARG A 32 3.97 -10.18 -21.85
N ARG A 33 4.01 -8.85 -21.67
CA ARG A 33 4.85 -7.93 -22.45
C ARG A 33 6.25 -7.75 -21.86
N GLY A 34 6.61 -8.49 -20.81
CA GLY A 34 7.94 -8.46 -20.21
C GLY A 34 8.13 -7.37 -19.14
N VAL A 35 7.05 -6.74 -18.66
CA VAL A 35 7.15 -5.79 -17.54
C VAL A 35 7.50 -6.54 -16.25
N ALA A 36 8.48 -6.03 -15.51
CA ALA A 36 8.95 -6.66 -14.27
C ALA A 36 7.82 -6.73 -13.21
N PRO A 37 7.68 -7.84 -12.46
CA PRO A 37 6.65 -7.98 -11.41
C PRO A 37 6.71 -6.88 -10.33
N ALA A 38 7.90 -6.42 -9.94
CA ALA A 38 8.06 -5.36 -8.95
C ALA A 38 7.38 -4.05 -9.41
N THR A 39 7.61 -3.67 -10.67
CA THR A 39 6.97 -2.53 -11.32
C THR A 39 5.45 -2.65 -11.32
N ILE A 40 4.92 -3.84 -11.63
CA ILE A 40 3.47 -4.10 -11.65
C ILE A 40 2.88 -4.00 -10.24
N GLN A 41 3.51 -4.62 -9.24
CA GLN A 41 3.06 -4.56 -7.84
C GLN A 41 3.00 -3.12 -7.31
N HIS A 42 4.03 -2.31 -7.58
CA HIS A 42 4.05 -0.91 -7.14
C HIS A 42 3.11 -0.01 -7.96
N ALA A 43 2.69 -0.41 -9.16
CA ALA A 43 1.68 0.29 -9.94
C ALA A 43 0.23 -0.06 -9.54
N VAL A 44 0.01 -1.23 -8.92
CA VAL A 44 -1.30 -1.63 -8.38
C VAL A 44 -1.76 -0.68 -7.27
N LEU A 45 -0.88 -0.34 -6.34
CA LEU A 45 -1.20 0.45 -5.16
C LEU A 45 -1.76 1.86 -5.50
N PRO A 46 -1.15 2.66 -6.38
CA PRO A 46 -1.71 3.95 -6.78
C PRO A 46 -3.11 3.85 -7.40
N LEU A 47 -3.41 2.77 -8.14
CA LEU A 47 -4.74 2.57 -8.73
C LEU A 47 -5.80 2.30 -7.66
N LEU A 48 -5.42 1.66 -6.55
CA LEU A 48 -6.32 1.45 -5.40
C LEU A 48 -6.65 2.76 -4.66
N THR A 49 -5.87 3.84 -4.84
CA THR A 49 -6.17 5.16 -4.26
C THR A 49 -7.59 5.62 -4.59
N ILE A 50 -8.09 5.31 -5.78
CA ILE A 50 -9.47 5.65 -6.18
C ILE A 50 -10.48 5.07 -5.18
N TRP A 51 -10.30 3.80 -4.81
CA TRP A 51 -11.16 3.15 -3.82
C TRP A 51 -10.95 3.72 -2.41
N ILE A 52 -9.70 3.99 -2.02
CA ILE A 52 -9.39 4.59 -0.70
C ILE A 52 -10.08 5.96 -0.54
N LEU A 53 -10.05 6.80 -1.58
CA LEU A 53 -10.72 8.10 -1.57
C LEU A 53 -12.24 7.99 -1.46
N MET A 54 -12.82 6.84 -1.84
CA MET A 54 -14.25 6.57 -1.67
C MET A 54 -14.60 6.03 -0.28
N TRP A 55 -13.64 5.68 0.57
CA TRP A 55 -13.92 5.15 1.92
C TRP A 55 -14.86 6.05 2.75
N PRO A 56 -14.69 7.39 2.79
CA PRO A 56 -15.59 8.26 3.54
C PRO A 56 -17.02 8.34 2.97
N VAL A 57 -17.23 7.88 1.73
CA VAL A 57 -18.53 7.89 1.05
C VAL A 57 -19.40 6.70 1.47
N TYR A 58 -18.79 5.62 1.97
CA TYR A 58 -19.53 4.45 2.43
C TYR A 58 -20.37 4.79 3.67
N SER A 59 -21.64 4.38 3.65
CA SER A 59 -22.57 4.63 4.76
C SER A 59 -22.27 3.75 5.97
N ASP A 60 -21.78 2.53 5.73
CA ASP A 60 -21.34 1.59 6.76
C ASP A 60 -19.93 1.09 6.44
N SER A 61 -18.97 1.36 7.34
CA SER A 61 -17.58 0.91 7.21
C SER A 61 -17.43 -0.61 7.17
N GLN A 62 -18.43 -1.37 7.62
CA GLN A 62 -18.43 -2.83 7.51
C GLN A 62 -18.46 -3.30 6.05
N THR A 63 -19.04 -2.51 5.15
CA THR A 63 -19.11 -2.85 3.72
C THR A 63 -17.74 -2.81 3.04
N LEU A 64 -16.76 -2.08 3.60
CA LEU A 64 -15.38 -2.08 3.13
C LEU A 64 -14.70 -3.45 3.24
N TRP A 65 -15.16 -4.31 4.15
CA TRP A 65 -14.69 -5.70 4.23
C TRP A 65 -15.03 -6.50 2.98
N ILE A 66 -16.17 -6.20 2.32
CA ILE A 66 -16.53 -6.81 1.05
C ILE A 66 -15.53 -6.38 -0.03
N GLY A 67 -15.15 -5.11 -0.05
CA GLY A 67 -14.11 -4.61 -0.94
C GLY A 67 -12.75 -5.27 -0.71
N MET A 68 -12.35 -5.42 0.56
CA MET A 68 -11.12 -6.13 0.93
C MET A 68 -11.16 -7.60 0.50
N LEU A 69 -12.29 -8.28 0.68
CA LEU A 69 -12.48 -9.67 0.26
C LEU A 69 -12.43 -9.79 -1.28
N THR A 70 -12.93 -8.80 -1.99
CA THR A 70 -12.88 -8.73 -3.46
C THR A 70 -11.44 -8.57 -3.97
N LEU A 71 -10.56 -7.87 -3.23
CA LEU A 71 -9.13 -7.80 -3.53
C LEU A 71 -8.39 -9.10 -3.19
N LEU A 72 -8.77 -9.74 -2.08
CA LEU A 72 -8.17 -10.99 -1.61
C LEU A 72 -8.46 -12.16 -2.56
N LEU A 73 -9.69 -12.23 -3.07
CA LEU A 73 -10.19 -13.32 -3.90
C LEU A 73 -9.30 -13.62 -5.13
N PRO A 74 -8.96 -12.66 -6.02
CA PRO A 74 -8.08 -12.94 -7.16
C PRO A 74 -6.66 -13.34 -6.73
N SER A 75 -6.14 -12.85 -5.60
CA SER A 75 -4.86 -13.32 -5.06
C SER A 75 -4.92 -14.80 -4.63
N MET A 76 -6.00 -15.20 -3.94
CA MET A 76 -6.23 -16.60 -3.57
C MET A 76 -6.49 -17.49 -4.80
N LEU A 77 -7.29 -17.03 -5.77
CA LEU A 77 -7.53 -17.79 -7.00
C LEU A 77 -6.26 -17.97 -7.82
N ALA A 78 -5.35 -16.99 -7.82
CA ALA A 78 -4.06 -17.08 -8.48
C ALA A 78 -3.15 -18.18 -7.89
N THR A 79 -3.29 -18.52 -6.61
CA THR A 79 -2.53 -19.61 -5.98
C THR A 79 -3.21 -20.96 -6.12
N LEU A 80 -4.55 -20.99 -6.15
CA LEU A 80 -5.32 -22.23 -6.15
C LEU A 80 -5.57 -22.80 -7.55
N ILE A 81 -5.70 -21.95 -8.58
CA ILE A 81 -6.09 -22.38 -9.93
C ILE A 81 -4.88 -22.45 -10.86
N ASN A 82 -4.62 -23.63 -11.42
CA ASN A 82 -3.48 -23.89 -12.31
C ASN A 82 -3.68 -23.48 -13.79
N SER A 83 -4.55 -22.52 -14.09
CA SER A 83 -4.73 -22.05 -15.47
C SER A 83 -3.63 -21.05 -15.87
N ARG A 84 -3.36 -20.93 -17.18
CA ARG A 84 -2.35 -19.97 -17.70
C ARG A 84 -2.59 -18.53 -17.24
N PHE A 85 -3.85 -18.10 -17.18
CA PHE A 85 -4.18 -16.74 -16.72
C PHE A 85 -3.77 -16.53 -15.26
N TRP A 86 -4.21 -17.44 -14.38
CA TRP A 86 -3.96 -17.39 -12.94
C TRP A 86 -2.47 -17.53 -12.59
N GLN A 87 -1.73 -18.38 -13.29
CA GLN A 87 -0.27 -18.50 -13.12
C GLN A 87 0.46 -17.21 -13.51
N HIS A 88 0.08 -16.57 -14.62
CA HIS A 88 0.66 -15.28 -14.99
C HIS A 88 0.26 -14.17 -14.02
N LEU A 89 -0.96 -14.22 -13.47
CA LEU A 89 -1.38 -13.28 -12.44
C LEU A 89 -0.55 -13.46 -11.17
N GLN A 90 -0.36 -14.71 -10.74
CA GLN A 90 0.48 -15.06 -9.59
C GLN A 90 1.89 -14.51 -9.77
N GLN A 91 2.49 -14.68 -10.95
CA GLN A 91 3.82 -14.16 -11.28
C GLN A 91 3.86 -12.64 -11.33
N ALA A 92 2.87 -11.99 -11.96
CA ALA A 92 2.79 -10.53 -12.04
C ALA A 92 2.66 -9.86 -10.66
N TRP A 93 1.95 -10.53 -9.75
CA TRP A 93 1.64 -10.05 -8.40
C TRP A 93 2.54 -10.64 -7.31
N THR A 94 3.59 -11.38 -7.68
CA THR A 94 4.62 -11.88 -6.77
C THR A 94 5.98 -11.37 -7.24
N SER A 95 6.47 -10.30 -6.63
CA SER A 95 7.85 -9.87 -6.85
C SER A 95 8.79 -10.81 -6.09
N LYS A 96 9.67 -11.47 -6.83
CA LYS A 96 10.88 -12.04 -6.27
C LYS A 96 11.94 -10.94 -6.33
N ASN A 97 12.36 -10.41 -5.18
CA ASN A 97 13.56 -9.58 -5.15
C ASN A 97 14.75 -10.46 -5.49
N ALA A 98 15.15 -10.44 -6.76
CA ALA A 98 16.25 -11.26 -7.29
C ALA A 98 17.61 -10.91 -6.67
N ASP A 99 17.74 -9.70 -6.13
CA ASP A 99 19.04 -9.15 -5.66
C ASP A 99 19.23 -9.19 -4.15
N VAL A 100 18.21 -9.58 -3.37
CA VAL A 100 18.27 -9.65 -1.91
C VAL A 100 18.29 -11.12 -1.50
N ASP A 101 19.29 -11.83 -1.99
CA ASP A 101 19.69 -13.15 -1.49
C ASP A 101 20.40 -12.97 -0.13
N ILE A 102 19.76 -12.23 0.78
CA ILE A 102 20.18 -12.16 2.18
C ILE A 102 19.91 -13.57 2.74
N LYS A 103 20.94 -14.41 2.69
CA LYS A 103 21.00 -15.77 3.24
C LYS A 103 20.53 -15.88 4.70
N ILE A 104 20.30 -14.76 5.38
CA ILE A 104 19.92 -14.65 6.79
C ILE A 104 18.43 -14.97 7.00
N TYR A 105 17.54 -14.70 6.03
CA TYR A 105 16.10 -14.91 6.20
C TYR A 105 15.51 -15.76 5.08
N LYS A 106 15.10 -17.00 5.41
CA LYS A 106 14.42 -17.89 4.46
C LYS A 106 13.07 -17.26 4.06
N SER A 107 12.94 -16.90 2.78
CA SER A 107 11.70 -16.32 2.24
C SER A 107 10.57 -17.36 2.31
N ILE A 108 9.54 -17.07 3.11
CA ILE A 108 8.28 -17.82 3.11
C ILE A 108 7.54 -17.49 1.82
N GLN A 109 7.11 -18.51 1.07
CA GLN A 109 6.26 -18.32 -0.10
C GLN A 109 4.87 -17.89 0.36
N LEU A 110 4.59 -16.60 0.24
CA LEU A 110 3.29 -16.03 0.57
C LEU A 110 2.43 -15.88 -0.70
N PRO A 111 1.10 -15.78 -0.54
CA PRO A 111 0.21 -15.45 -1.65
C PRO A 111 0.61 -14.12 -2.33
N PRO A 112 0.23 -13.92 -3.60
CA PRO A 112 0.47 -12.67 -4.31
C PRO A 112 -0.10 -11.47 -3.55
N LEU A 113 0.62 -10.35 -3.56
CA LEU A 113 0.27 -9.12 -2.83
C LEU A 113 0.04 -9.29 -1.32
N ALA A 114 0.49 -10.38 -0.68
CA ALA A 114 0.18 -10.64 0.73
C ALA A 114 0.60 -9.48 1.68
N HIS A 115 1.78 -8.90 1.48
CA HIS A 115 2.26 -7.78 2.30
C HIS A 115 1.43 -6.52 2.10
N GLN A 116 1.06 -6.20 0.85
CA GLN A 116 0.23 -5.07 0.50
C GLN A 116 -1.20 -5.23 1.05
N LEU A 117 -1.78 -6.42 0.91
CA LEU A 117 -3.08 -6.77 1.46
C LEU A 117 -3.08 -6.69 2.98
N LEU A 118 -2.01 -7.17 3.65
CA LEU A 118 -1.87 -7.05 5.10
C LEU A 118 -1.74 -5.58 5.54
N ALA A 119 -0.93 -4.78 4.84
CA ALA A 119 -0.80 -3.35 5.12
C ALA A 119 -2.14 -2.61 4.97
N LEU A 120 -2.88 -2.92 3.92
CA LEU A 120 -4.21 -2.36 3.67
C LEU A 120 -5.23 -2.82 4.72
N LEU A 121 -5.17 -4.09 5.14
CA LEU A 121 -5.99 -4.62 6.23
C LEU A 121 -5.73 -3.85 7.54
N ILE A 122 -4.46 -3.58 7.87
CA ILE A 122 -4.10 -2.78 9.05
C ILE A 122 -4.71 -1.38 8.94
N ALA A 123 -4.58 -0.72 7.79
CA ALA A 123 -5.17 0.59 7.56
C ALA A 123 -6.71 0.56 7.65
N LEU A 124 -7.36 -0.49 7.17
CA LEU A 124 -8.80 -0.69 7.28
C LEU A 124 -9.26 -0.90 8.74
N ILE A 125 -8.47 -1.65 9.54
CA ILE A 125 -8.72 -1.80 10.97
C ILE A 125 -8.62 -0.44 11.66
N TRP A 126 -7.60 0.36 11.35
CA TRP A 126 -7.51 1.73 11.84
C TRP A 126 -8.72 2.55 11.40
N PHE A 127 -9.13 2.49 10.12
CA PHE A 127 -10.26 3.26 9.60
C PHE A 127 -11.57 2.96 10.33
N ARG A 128 -11.81 1.69 10.66
CA ARG A 128 -13.00 1.28 11.41
C ARG A 128 -13.04 1.89 12.81
N ASN A 129 -11.89 2.05 13.46
CA ASN A 129 -11.82 2.53 14.84
C ASN A 129 -11.63 4.06 14.91
N ILE A 130 -10.81 4.61 14.01
CA ILE A 130 -10.39 6.00 13.88
C ILE A 130 -10.28 6.32 12.37
N PRO A 131 -11.38 6.74 11.72
CA PRO A 131 -11.48 6.94 10.26
C PRO A 131 -10.35 7.80 9.67
N GLU A 132 -10.03 8.91 10.33
CA GLU A 132 -9.01 9.86 9.92
C GLU A 132 -7.61 9.24 9.88
N PHE A 133 -7.30 8.29 10.74
CA PHE A 133 -6.01 7.60 10.74
C PHE A 133 -5.98 6.57 9.64
N GLY A 134 -7.01 5.73 9.56
CA GLY A 134 -7.07 4.67 8.57
C GLY A 134 -7.05 5.18 7.13
N LEU A 135 -7.76 6.29 6.85
CA LEU A 135 -7.75 6.92 5.54
C LEU A 135 -6.34 7.44 5.19
N GLY A 136 -5.72 8.17 6.11
CA GLY A 136 -4.37 8.72 5.92
C GLY A 136 -3.34 7.61 5.70
N LEU A 137 -3.38 6.55 6.50
CA LEU A 137 -2.49 5.38 6.35
C LEU A 137 -2.70 4.68 5.01
N ALA A 138 -3.95 4.44 4.61
CA ALA A 138 -4.26 3.81 3.33
C ALA A 138 -3.77 4.66 2.14
N LEU A 139 -3.88 5.99 2.21
CA LEU A 139 -3.33 6.90 1.19
C LEU A 139 -1.80 6.89 1.17
N CYS A 140 -1.14 6.87 2.34
CA CYS A 140 0.31 6.72 2.43
C CYS A 140 0.79 5.40 1.80
N LEU A 141 0.06 4.30 2.04
CA LEU A 141 0.33 3.01 1.40
C LEU A 141 0.17 3.08 -0.12
N CYS A 142 -0.88 3.75 -0.62
CA CYS A 142 -1.19 3.79 -2.05
C CYS A 142 -0.34 4.79 -2.84
N LEU A 143 0.15 5.85 -2.20
CA LEU A 143 0.85 6.95 -2.89
C LEU A 143 2.29 7.12 -2.42
N ALA A 144 2.54 7.21 -1.11
CA ALA A 144 3.85 7.56 -0.57
C ALA A 144 4.87 6.43 -0.74
N LEU A 145 4.49 5.17 -0.42
CA LEU A 145 5.38 4.02 -0.60
C LEU A 145 5.71 3.73 -2.08
N PRO A 146 4.73 3.73 -3.02
CA PRO A 146 5.03 3.63 -4.44
C PRO A 146 5.89 4.78 -4.97
N ALA A 147 5.61 6.02 -4.57
CA ALA A 147 6.43 7.16 -4.98
C ALA A 147 7.89 7.00 -4.53
N ALA A 148 8.12 6.58 -3.29
CA ALA A 148 9.46 6.30 -2.78
C ALA A 148 10.17 5.20 -3.58
N TYR A 149 9.46 4.12 -3.93
CA TYR A 149 9.98 3.07 -4.81
C TYR A 149 10.39 3.60 -6.19
N TRP A 150 9.54 4.42 -6.82
CA TRP A 150 9.84 4.98 -8.14
C TRP A 150 11.00 5.95 -8.11
N VAL A 151 11.11 6.78 -7.07
CA VAL A 151 12.26 7.68 -6.87
C VAL A 151 13.55 6.88 -6.68
N ASP A 152 13.53 5.80 -5.90
CA ASP A 152 14.69 4.93 -5.73
C ASP A 152 15.07 4.22 -7.04
N SER A 153 14.08 3.76 -7.81
CA SER A 153 14.28 3.16 -9.13
C SER A 153 14.92 4.15 -10.11
N LEU A 154 14.51 5.42 -10.12
CA LEU A 154 15.14 6.49 -10.90
C LEU A 154 16.58 6.79 -10.44
N GLY A 155 16.89 6.57 -9.16
CA GLY A 155 18.24 6.66 -8.60
C GLY A 155 19.22 5.65 -9.20
N HIS A 156 18.75 4.53 -9.74
CA HIS A 156 19.61 3.63 -10.52
C HIS A 156 20.05 4.26 -11.84
N LEU A 157 19.24 5.16 -12.42
CA LEU A 157 19.52 5.83 -13.70
C LEU A 157 20.29 7.14 -13.51
N THR A 158 20.28 7.71 -12.31
CA THR A 158 20.89 9.02 -12.03
C THR A 158 21.94 8.92 -10.91
N PRO A 159 23.24 9.01 -11.23
CA PRO A 159 24.33 8.83 -10.25
C PRO A 159 24.40 9.94 -9.18
N ARG A 160 23.56 10.98 -9.26
CA ARG A 160 23.46 12.05 -8.27
C ARG A 160 22.60 11.69 -7.07
N LEU A 161 21.78 10.64 -7.15
CA LEU A 161 20.94 10.20 -6.04
C LEU A 161 21.76 9.32 -5.08
N ILE A 162 22.03 9.87 -3.90
CA ILE A 162 22.83 9.22 -2.85
C ILE A 162 22.07 8.00 -2.33
N ARG A 163 22.62 6.81 -2.57
CA ARG A 163 22.18 5.57 -1.91
C ARG A 163 22.63 5.58 -0.46
N LEU A 164 21.74 5.17 0.43
CA LEU A 164 22.02 5.15 1.87
C LEU A 164 22.70 3.86 2.31
N GLY A 165 22.65 2.81 1.49
CA GLY A 165 23.37 1.55 1.75
C GLY A 165 22.84 0.79 2.96
N PHE A 166 21.54 0.90 3.26
CA PHE A 166 20.94 0.15 4.36
C PHE A 166 21.09 -1.35 4.13
N PRO A 167 21.52 -2.13 5.15
CA PRO A 167 21.75 -3.57 4.98
C PRO A 167 20.52 -4.36 4.51
N ALA A 168 19.32 -3.92 4.90
CA ALA A 168 18.06 -4.56 4.53
C ALA A 168 17.57 -4.18 3.13
N HIS A 169 17.95 -3.00 2.63
CA HIS A 169 17.46 -2.40 1.39
C HIS A 169 18.55 -1.50 0.76
N PRO A 170 19.58 -2.08 0.12
CA PRO A 170 20.71 -1.33 -0.42
C PRO A 170 20.34 -0.36 -1.56
N GLU A 171 19.18 -0.56 -2.20
CA GLU A 171 18.64 0.27 -3.27
C GLU A 171 18.05 1.61 -2.79
N GLN A 172 17.77 1.75 -1.49
CA GLN A 172 17.11 2.94 -0.98
C GLN A 172 18.00 4.19 -1.06
N THR A 173 17.41 5.29 -1.53
CA THR A 173 18.08 6.58 -1.70
C THR A 173 17.55 7.62 -0.73
N LEU A 174 18.38 8.63 -0.42
CA LEU A 174 17.94 9.76 0.39
C LEU A 174 16.70 10.45 -0.21
N ALA A 175 16.64 10.59 -1.54
CA ALA A 175 15.50 11.18 -2.20
C ALA A 175 14.22 10.35 -2.05
N GLY A 176 14.31 9.02 -2.09
CA GLY A 176 13.16 8.13 -1.84
C GLY A 176 12.62 8.29 -0.42
N HIS A 177 13.49 8.42 0.58
CA HIS A 177 13.08 8.71 1.96
C HIS A 177 12.44 10.09 2.10
N LEU A 178 13.02 11.12 1.48
CA LEU A 178 12.44 12.48 1.51
C LEU A 178 11.08 12.53 0.81
N ALA A 179 10.93 11.84 -0.33
CA ALA A 179 9.65 11.74 -1.04
C ALA A 179 8.59 11.02 -0.20
N LEU A 180 8.95 9.90 0.45
CA LEU A 180 8.08 9.20 1.39
C LEU A 180 7.60 10.14 2.50
N ILE A 181 8.53 10.86 3.13
CA ILE A 181 8.22 11.75 4.25
C ILE A 181 7.28 12.86 3.80
N ALA A 182 7.64 13.57 2.72
CA ALA A 182 6.86 14.69 2.22
C ALA A 182 5.43 14.29 1.85
N ILE A 183 5.26 13.20 1.09
CA ILE A 183 3.94 12.73 0.66
C ILE A 183 3.15 12.22 1.87
N SER A 184 3.79 11.54 2.83
CA SER A 184 3.11 11.06 4.04
C SER A 184 2.58 12.21 4.88
N ILE A 185 3.35 13.29 5.06
CA ILE A 185 2.90 14.49 5.78
C ILE A 185 1.64 15.06 5.12
N VAL A 186 1.65 15.22 3.78
CA VAL A 186 0.51 15.75 3.05
C VAL A 186 -0.71 14.84 3.19
N MET A 187 -0.56 13.53 2.99
CA MET A 187 -1.68 12.59 3.06
C MET A 187 -2.28 12.49 4.46
N LEU A 188 -1.45 12.39 5.50
CA LEU A 188 -1.91 12.32 6.88
C LEU A 188 -2.56 13.64 7.31
N SER A 189 -1.95 14.78 6.97
CA SER A 189 -2.50 16.10 7.32
C SER A 189 -3.83 16.34 6.62
N TRP A 190 -3.94 15.97 5.34
CA TRP A 190 -5.18 16.08 4.59
C TRP A 190 -6.27 15.21 5.18
N SER A 191 -5.97 13.96 5.52
CA SER A 191 -6.92 13.05 6.16
C SER A 191 -7.44 13.61 7.49
N LEU A 192 -6.55 14.12 8.35
CA LEU A 192 -6.92 14.75 9.62
C LEU A 192 -7.76 16.01 9.42
N HIS A 193 -7.40 16.84 8.42
CA HIS A 193 -8.15 18.05 8.10
C HIS A 193 -9.58 17.75 7.63
N VAL A 194 -9.77 16.72 6.78
CA VAL A 194 -11.08 16.31 6.27
C VAL A 194 -12.05 15.92 7.39
N TYR A 195 -11.56 15.31 8.47
CA TYR A 195 -12.42 14.82 9.57
C TYR A 195 -12.56 15.80 10.73
N HIS A 196 -11.51 16.56 11.07
CA HIS A 196 -11.50 17.39 12.30
C HIS A 196 -11.42 18.89 12.07
N GLY A 197 -11.11 19.35 10.85
CA GLY A 197 -10.94 20.79 10.58
C GLY A 197 -9.82 21.46 11.38
N THR A 198 -8.89 20.68 11.94
CA THR A 198 -7.82 21.15 12.83
C THR A 198 -6.85 22.09 12.12
N GLU A 199 -6.24 23.01 12.88
CA GLU A 199 -5.20 23.89 12.37
C GLU A 199 -3.96 23.11 11.88
N TRP A 200 -3.43 23.55 10.75
CA TRP A 200 -2.36 22.89 10.00
C TRP A 200 -1.02 22.76 10.75
N GLN A 201 -0.72 23.66 11.69
CA GLN A 201 0.60 23.73 12.33
C GLN A 201 0.87 22.58 13.34
N PRO A 202 -0.01 22.28 14.33
CA PRO A 202 0.17 21.10 15.18
C PRO A 202 0.06 19.79 14.39
N LEU A 203 -0.80 19.74 13.37
CA LEU A 203 -0.90 18.62 12.45
C LEU A 203 0.42 18.34 11.73
N PHE A 204 1.13 19.39 11.29
CA PHE A 204 2.40 19.24 10.60
C PHE A 204 3.46 18.57 11.49
N LEU A 205 3.57 18.96 12.77
CA LEU A 205 4.54 18.36 13.68
C LEU A 205 4.24 16.88 13.94
N ALA A 206 2.98 16.55 14.25
CA ALA A 206 2.58 15.18 14.52
C ALA A 206 2.80 14.28 13.28
N THR A 207 2.34 14.74 12.11
CA THR A 207 2.49 13.98 10.86
C THR A 207 3.93 13.88 10.39
N LEU A 208 4.80 14.87 10.69
CA LEU A 208 6.24 14.77 10.46
C LEU A 208 6.86 13.66 11.31
N ILE A 209 6.56 13.58 12.60
CA ILE A 209 7.06 12.51 13.48
C ILE A 209 6.61 11.15 12.96
N THR A 210 5.32 11.01 12.62
CA THR A 210 4.77 9.79 12.01
C THR A 210 5.47 9.43 10.70
N ALA A 211 5.73 10.41 9.83
CA ALA A 211 6.38 10.19 8.54
C ALA A 211 7.87 9.77 8.71
N LEU A 212 8.56 10.30 9.71
CA LEU A 212 9.91 9.85 10.08
C LEU A 212 9.89 8.40 10.58
N THR A 213 8.86 7.99 11.33
CA THR A 213 8.68 6.58 11.73
C THR A 213 8.49 5.67 10.52
N ALA A 214 7.70 6.08 9.52
CA ALA A 214 7.54 5.34 8.27
C ALA A 214 8.88 5.17 7.54
N SER A 215 9.63 6.26 7.44
CA SER A 215 10.97 6.30 6.83
C SER A 215 11.96 5.36 7.53
N ALA A 216 11.99 5.37 8.87
CA ALA A 216 12.83 4.47 9.65
C ALA A 216 12.38 3.01 9.49
N THR A 217 11.08 2.73 9.50
CA THR A 217 10.53 1.38 9.33
C THR A 217 10.90 0.81 7.95
N ARG A 218 10.84 1.65 6.91
CA ARG A 218 11.28 1.32 5.55
C ARG A 218 12.76 0.96 5.47
N ALA A 219 13.62 1.63 6.22
CA ALA A 219 15.06 1.33 6.25
C ALA A 219 15.40 0.05 7.03
N LEU A 220 14.67 -0.21 8.13
CA LEU A 220 15.05 -1.23 9.10
C LEU A 220 14.38 -2.60 8.87
N ILE A 221 13.15 -2.63 8.37
CA ILE A 221 12.37 -3.87 8.28
C ILE A 221 12.67 -4.60 6.95
N PRO A 222 13.15 -5.85 6.97
CA PRO A 222 13.62 -6.54 5.78
C PRO A 222 12.50 -6.97 4.83
N GLY A 223 12.81 -7.02 3.54
CA GLY A 223 11.90 -7.47 2.48
C GLY A 223 10.63 -6.62 2.40
N GLN A 224 9.54 -7.17 1.88
CA GLN A 224 8.28 -6.40 1.73
C GLN A 224 7.51 -6.19 3.05
N TRP A 225 8.04 -6.68 4.19
CA TRP A 225 7.41 -6.49 5.51
C TRP A 225 7.44 -5.04 6.00
N PHE A 226 8.27 -4.17 5.40
CA PHE A 226 8.26 -2.76 5.78
C PHE A 226 6.90 -2.11 5.55
N ALA A 227 6.11 -2.53 4.55
CA ALA A 227 4.82 -1.93 4.26
C ALA A 227 3.81 -2.15 5.40
N PRO A 228 3.48 -3.39 5.82
CA PRO A 228 2.60 -3.62 6.96
C PRO A 228 3.19 -3.09 8.27
N ALA A 229 4.51 -3.21 8.49
CA ALA A 229 5.15 -2.65 9.67
C ALA A 229 5.01 -1.12 9.73
N SER A 230 5.12 -0.42 8.59
CA SER A 230 4.96 1.03 8.53
C SER A 230 3.53 1.43 8.85
N MET A 231 2.52 0.71 8.33
CA MET A 231 1.12 1.00 8.65
C MET A 231 0.81 0.83 10.14
N LEU A 232 1.36 -0.22 10.77
CA LEU A 232 1.23 -0.43 12.21
C LEU A 232 1.94 0.67 13.01
N SER A 233 3.20 0.97 12.69
CA SER A 233 4.01 1.92 13.44
C SER A 233 3.50 3.35 13.28
N MET A 234 3.13 3.76 12.07
CA MET A 234 2.53 5.07 11.82
C MET A 234 1.21 5.23 12.55
N GLY A 235 0.30 4.26 12.46
CA GLY A 235 -0.98 4.31 13.16
C GLY A 235 -0.81 4.38 14.68
N PHE A 236 0.13 3.60 15.23
CA PHE A 236 0.45 3.66 16.65
C PHE A 236 1.01 5.01 17.07
N VAL A 237 1.96 5.59 16.31
CA VAL A 237 2.52 6.92 16.62
C VAL A 237 1.44 8.00 16.55
N MET A 238 0.57 7.97 15.54
CA MET A 238 -0.55 8.91 15.44
C MET A 238 -1.53 8.77 16.60
N TRP A 239 -1.71 7.57 17.14
CA TRP A 239 -2.59 7.33 18.28
C TRP A 239 -2.02 7.80 19.62
N VAL A 240 -0.68 7.82 19.75
CA VAL A 240 0.00 8.32 20.95
C VAL A 240 0.08 9.84 21.00
N LEU A 241 0.18 10.49 19.83
CA LEU A 241 0.30 11.95 19.68
C LEU A 241 -1.08 12.64 19.73
#